data_AF-A0AA39ISB9-F1
#
_entry.id   AF-A0AA39ISB9-F1
#
_cell.length_a   1.000
_cell.length_b   1.000
_cell.length_c   1.000
_cell.angle_alpha   90.00
_cell.angle_beta   90.00
_cell.angle_gamma   90.00
#
_symmetry.space_group_name_H-M   'P 1'
#
loop_
_entity.id
_entity.type
_entity.pdbx_description
1 polymer ?
#
loop_
_entity_poly.entity_id
_entity_poly.type
_entity_poly.pdbx_seq_one_letter_code
_entity_poly.pdbx_strand_id
1 'polypeptide(L)'
;MSHSCPNCHITCDGSPSIHPILDNNVIALLQSNRPPSASEEVTFRHAQRTGSTRLLELHSSITELQRNLKSLVEERNQLEWIMEHTTEILNPVRRLPEDVLCEIFRHCLFNVTSGHSSFHRGDSPPWTLISVCRTWRQIALSFPQLWAQVHFNI
;
A
#
# COMPACT_ATOMS: atom_id res chain seq x y z
N MET A 1 -22.15 11.79 18.58
CA MET A 1 -22.96 13.03 18.54
C MET A 1 -22.42 13.89 17.42
N SER A 2 -23.16 13.95 16.31
CA SER A 2 -22.82 14.77 15.13
C SER A 2 -22.92 16.26 15.48
N HIS A 3 -21.92 17.05 15.09
CA HIS A 3 -21.95 18.51 15.25
C HIS A 3 -21.70 19.20 13.91
N SER A 4 -22.35 20.35 13.71
CA SER A 4 -22.14 21.18 12.51
C SER A 4 -20.91 22.06 12.71
N CYS A 5 -19.93 21.89 11.82
CA CYS A 5 -18.75 22.74 11.69
C CYS A 5 -19.17 24.17 11.31
N PRO A 6 -18.86 25.21 12.11
CA PRO A 6 -19.28 26.58 11.83
C PRO A 6 -18.60 27.22 10.61
N ASN A 7 -17.53 26.60 10.08
CA ASN A 7 -16.80 27.12 8.91
C ASN A 7 -17.14 26.39 7.60
N CYS A 8 -17.70 25.19 7.67
CA CYS A 8 -17.84 24.30 6.52
C CYS A 8 -19.26 23.73 6.36
N HIS A 9 -20.15 23.92 7.34
CA HIS A 9 -21.56 23.52 7.33
C HIS A 9 -21.84 22.05 6.97
N ILE A 10 -20.83 21.19 7.00
CA ILE A 10 -20.94 19.75 6.78
C ILE A 10 -20.84 19.06 8.14
N THR A 11 -21.75 18.11 8.39
CA THR A 11 -21.67 17.19 9.54
C THR A 11 -20.44 16.31 9.37
N CYS A 12 -19.42 16.55 10.18
CA CYS A 12 -18.20 15.77 10.17
C CYS A 12 -18.09 14.98 11.48
N ASP A 13 -17.66 13.72 11.38
CA ASP A 13 -17.28 12.85 12.51
C ASP A 13 -15.91 13.22 13.11
N GLY A 14 -15.40 14.41 12.76
CA GLY A 14 -14.13 14.91 13.26
C GLY A 14 -14.19 15.14 14.76
N SER A 15 -13.10 14.84 15.48
CA SER A 15 -12.93 15.36 16.83
C SER A 15 -13.09 16.88 16.78
N PRO A 16 -13.88 17.48 17.70
CA PRO A 16 -14.11 18.91 17.67
C PRO A 16 -12.77 19.62 17.64
N SER A 17 -12.56 20.49 16.65
CA SER A 17 -11.44 21.41 16.65
C SER A 17 -11.54 22.22 17.93
N ILE A 18 -10.80 21.83 18.97
CA ILE A 18 -10.67 22.61 20.19
C ILE A 18 -9.81 23.80 19.79
N HIS A 19 -10.43 24.79 19.15
CA HIS A 19 -9.86 26.12 19.12
C HIS A 19 -9.74 26.54 20.58
N PRO A 20 -8.55 26.94 21.06
CA PRO A 20 -8.42 27.48 22.39
C PRO A 20 -9.33 28.70 22.44
N ILE A 21 -10.44 28.62 23.18
CA ILE A 21 -11.23 29.80 23.50
C ILE A 21 -10.34 30.60 24.43
N LEU A 22 -9.59 31.53 23.85
CA LEU A 22 -8.71 32.40 24.60
C LEU A 22 -9.61 33.26 25.49
N ASP A 23 -9.41 33.17 26.80
CA ASP A 23 -10.18 33.93 27.78
C ASP A 23 -10.17 35.43 27.41
N ASN A 24 -11.32 36.10 27.50
CA ASN A 24 -11.45 37.54 27.22
C ASN A 24 -10.42 38.38 28.00
N ASN A 25 -10.03 37.96 29.20
CA ASN A 25 -8.98 38.62 29.98
C ASN A 25 -7.60 38.53 29.32
N VAL A 26 -7.29 37.38 28.74
CA VAL A 26 -6.05 37.15 27.98
C VAL A 26 -6.07 37.98 26.70
N ILE A 27 -7.20 38.03 25.99
CA ILE A 27 -7.36 38.85 24.78
C ILE A 27 -7.15 40.34 25.10
N ALA A 28 -7.77 40.84 26.17
CA ALA A 28 -7.64 42.24 26.59
C ALA A 28 -6.19 42.60 26.99
N LEU A 29 -5.47 41.67 27.63
CA LEU A 29 -4.05 41.82 27.93
C LEU A 29 -3.16 41.81 26.69
N LEU A 30 -3.48 40.99 25.69
CA LEU A 30 -2.72 40.99 24.43
C LEU A 30 -2.96 42.26 23.61
N GLN A 31 -4.14 42.88 23.76
CA GLN A 31 -4.51 44.12 23.08
C GLN A 31 -4.09 45.39 23.83
N SER A 32 -3.66 45.29 25.08
CA SER A 32 -3.22 46.44 25.90
C SER A 32 -1.82 46.19 26.45
N ASN A 33 -0.91 47.17 26.35
CA ASN A 33 0.43 47.06 26.95
C ASN A 33 0.41 47.15 28.50
N ARG A 34 -0.71 46.82 29.16
CA ARG A 34 -0.82 46.80 30.62
C ARG A 34 -0.13 45.53 31.15
N PRO A 35 0.61 45.60 32.26
CA PRO A 35 1.10 44.39 32.90
C PRO A 35 -0.07 43.58 33.51
N PRO A 36 0.05 42.24 33.62
CA PRO A 36 -0.86 41.43 34.42
C PRO A 36 -0.84 41.85 35.89
N SER A 37 -1.99 41.78 36.54
CA SER A 37 -2.07 41.84 38.00
C SER A 37 -1.45 40.59 38.64
N ALA A 38 -1.15 40.64 39.94
CA ALA A 38 -0.52 39.52 40.63
C ALA A 38 -1.37 38.22 40.59
N SER A 39 -2.70 38.33 40.62
CA SER A 39 -3.61 37.18 40.51
C SER A 39 -3.68 36.63 39.08
N GLU A 40 -3.72 37.50 38.07
CA GLU A 40 -3.62 37.11 36.66
C GLU A 40 -2.29 36.38 36.40
N GLU A 41 -1.19 36.92 36.90
CA GLU A 41 0.16 36.34 36.76
C GLU A 41 0.27 34.94 37.37
N VAL A 42 -0.28 34.73 38.58
CA VAL A 42 -0.31 33.40 39.20
C VAL A 42 -1.11 32.41 38.35
N THR A 43 -2.26 32.85 37.83
CA THR A 43 -3.13 32.03 36.98
C THR A 43 -2.44 31.64 35.68
N PHE A 44 -1.80 32.60 35.00
CA PHE A 44 -1.07 32.34 33.75
C PHE A 44 0.15 31.45 33.96
N ARG A 45 0.92 31.66 35.03
CA ARG A 45 2.04 30.77 35.35
C ARG A 45 1.60 29.36 35.67
N HIS A 46 0.47 29.20 36.38
CA HIS A 46 -0.11 27.88 36.63
C HIS A 46 -0.54 27.22 35.31
N ALA A 47 -1.31 27.93 34.48
CA ALA A 47 -1.76 27.45 33.18
C ALA A 47 -0.58 27.06 32.26
N GLN A 48 0.49 27.87 32.24
CA GLN A 48 1.70 27.59 31.47
C GLN A 48 2.39 26.31 31.94
N ARG A 49 2.55 26.12 33.26
CA ARG A 49 3.17 24.90 33.81
C ARG A 49 2.32 23.66 33.50
N THR A 50 1.03 23.70 33.80
CA THR A 50 0.10 22.59 33.56
C THR A 50 0.03 22.24 32.07
N GLY A 51 -0.06 23.25 31.20
CA GLY A 51 -0.03 23.07 29.75
C GLY A 51 1.29 22.47 29.26
N SER A 52 2.43 22.93 29.79
CA SER A 52 3.75 22.40 29.43
C SER A 52 3.89 20.93 29.81
N THR A 53 3.46 20.55 31.02
CA THR A 53 3.46 19.14 31.47
C THR A 53 2.59 18.29 30.54
N ARG A 54 1.36 18.75 30.23
CA ARG A 54 0.45 17.99 29.37
C ARG A 54 0.98 17.84 27.94
N LEU A 55 1.65 18.87 27.40
CA LEU A 55 2.30 18.80 26.09
C LEU A 55 3.41 17.74 26.06
N LEU A 56 4.23 17.66 27.11
CA LEU A 56 5.29 16.65 27.21
C LEU A 56 4.71 15.22 27.27
N GLU A 57 3.66 15.01 28.05
CA GLU A 57 2.94 13.73 28.11
C GLU A 57 2.40 13.33 26.74
N LEU A 58 1.70 14.25 26.06
CA LEU A 58 1.16 14.00 24.72
C LEU A 58 2.27 13.70 23.72
N HIS A 59 3.39 14.42 23.77
CA HIS A 59 4.53 14.18 22.89
C HIS A 59 5.13 12.78 23.12
N SER A 60 5.24 12.35 24.39
CA SER A 60 5.69 11.00 24.73
C SER A 60 4.74 9.93 24.17
N SER A 61 3.44 10.08 24.39
CA SER A 61 2.43 9.13 23.89
C SER A 61 2.41 9.06 22.35
N ILE A 62 2.53 10.21 21.67
CA ILE A 62 2.63 10.25 20.20
C ILE A 62 3.87 9.49 19.74
N THR A 63 5.02 9.75 20.36
CA THR A 63 6.28 9.10 19.99
C THR A 63 6.21 7.58 20.18
N GLU A 64 5.59 7.12 21.27
CA GLU A 64 5.40 5.70 21.54
C GLU A 64 4.48 5.03 20.52
N LEU A 65 3.31 5.62 20.26
CA LEU A 65 2.36 5.09 19.28
C LEU A 65 2.95 5.07 17.87
N GLN A 66 3.71 6.11 17.48
CA GLN A 66 4.41 6.14 16.20
C GLN A 66 5.46 5.03 16.08
N ARG A 67 6.20 4.73 17.16
CA ARG A 67 7.15 3.62 17.18
C ARG A 67 6.46 2.27 16.99
N ASN A 68 5.36 2.05 17.71
CA ASN A 68 4.58 0.81 17.63
C ASN A 68 3.99 0.64 16.23
N LEU A 69 3.40 1.71 15.67
CA LEU A 69 2.87 1.71 14.32
C LEU A 69 3.95 1.36 13.29
N LYS A 70 5.14 1.97 13.41
CA LYS A 70 6.25 1.68 12.51
C LYS A 70 6.65 0.20 12.55
N SER A 71 6.72 -0.40 13.75
CA SER A 71 7.05 -1.82 13.90
C SER A 71 6.01 -2.73 13.25
N LEU A 72 4.73 -2.46 13.47
CA LEU A 72 3.64 -3.26 12.89
C LEU A 72 3.57 -3.15 11.38
N VAL A 73 3.81 -1.95 10.83
CA VAL A 73 3.88 -1.73 9.39
C VAL A 73 5.03 -2.50 8.76
N GLU A 74 6.19 -2.50 9.40
CA GLU A 74 7.35 -3.26 8.93
C GLU A 74 7.07 -4.77 8.92
N GLU A 75 6.53 -5.32 10.01
CA GLU A 75 6.16 -6.73 10.10
C GLU A 75 5.12 -7.12 9.04
N ARG A 76 4.08 -6.30 8.86
CA ARG A 76 3.09 -6.51 7.80
C ARG A 76 3.75 -6.58 6.42
N ASN A 77 4.59 -5.60 6.08
CA ASN A 77 5.25 -5.54 4.78
C ASN A 77 6.11 -6.80 4.52
N GLN A 78 6.82 -7.28 5.55
CA GLN A 78 7.61 -8.50 5.46
C GLN A 78 6.73 -9.72 5.18
N LEU A 79 5.61 -9.85 5.89
CA LEU A 79 4.67 -10.95 5.67
C LEU A 79 4.01 -10.88 4.30
N GLU A 80 3.57 -9.71 3.85
CA GLU A 80 3.03 -9.49 2.51
C GLU A 80 4.05 -9.93 1.44
N TRP A 81 5.31 -9.53 1.59
CA TRP A 81 6.40 -9.95 0.70
C TRP A 81 6.56 -11.48 0.68
N ILE A 82 6.61 -12.13 1.85
CA ILE A 82 6.74 -13.58 1.95
C ILE A 82 5.56 -14.28 1.26
N MET A 83 4.34 -13.83 1.51
CA MET A 83 3.13 -14.44 0.96
C MET A 83 3.06 -14.33 -0.56
N GLU A 84 3.40 -13.17 -1.11
CA GLU A 84 3.46 -12.94 -2.56
C GLU A 84 4.46 -13.89 -3.22
N HIS A 85 5.70 -13.93 -2.73
CA HIS A 85 6.77 -14.74 -3.32
C HIS A 85 6.54 -16.25 -3.11
N THR A 86 5.98 -16.64 -1.98
CA THR A 86 5.63 -18.04 -1.72
C THR A 86 4.53 -18.50 -2.68
N THR A 87 3.54 -17.66 -2.99
CA THR A 87 2.51 -17.96 -4.00
C THR A 87 3.13 -18.21 -5.37
N GLU A 88 4.11 -17.40 -5.77
CA GLU A 88 4.84 -17.61 -7.03
C GLU A 88 5.65 -18.91 -7.05
N ILE A 89 6.33 -19.24 -5.95
CA ILE A 89 7.14 -20.46 -5.80
C ILE A 89 6.26 -21.71 -5.79
N LEU A 90 5.10 -21.64 -5.13
CA LEU A 90 4.15 -22.75 -5.03
C LEU A 90 3.28 -22.90 -6.28
N ASN A 91 3.43 -22.04 -7.29
CA ASN A 91 2.71 -22.14 -8.55
C ASN A 91 2.86 -23.56 -9.14
N PRO A 92 1.76 -24.31 -9.38
CA PRO A 92 1.80 -25.69 -9.86
C PRO A 92 2.63 -25.89 -11.13
N VAL A 93 2.69 -24.86 -11.99
CA VAL A 93 3.46 -24.87 -13.23
C VAL A 93 4.96 -25.13 -12.98
N ARG A 94 5.50 -24.73 -11.81
CA ARG A 94 6.90 -24.98 -11.43
C ARG A 94 7.18 -26.43 -11.04
N ARG A 95 6.15 -27.25 -10.81
CA ARG A 95 6.27 -28.67 -10.43
C ARG A 95 6.00 -29.63 -11.59
N LEU A 96 5.63 -29.10 -12.76
CA LEU A 96 5.36 -29.94 -13.92
C LEU A 96 6.67 -30.56 -14.43
N PRO A 97 6.72 -31.90 -14.59
CA PRO A 97 7.81 -32.57 -15.27
C PRO A 97 8.00 -32.05 -16.71
N GLU A 98 9.23 -32.13 -17.21
CA GLU A 98 9.57 -31.65 -18.55
C GLU A 98 8.79 -32.37 -19.66
N ASP A 99 8.56 -33.68 -19.52
CA ASP A 99 7.79 -34.50 -20.45
C ASP A 99 6.33 -34.02 -20.54
N VAL A 100 5.72 -33.67 -19.40
CA VAL A 100 4.36 -33.12 -19.37
C VAL A 100 4.31 -31.76 -20.06
N LEU A 101 5.32 -30.91 -19.87
CA LEU A 101 5.42 -29.62 -20.56
C LEU A 101 5.60 -29.79 -22.08
N CYS A 102 6.39 -30.76 -22.50
CA CYS A 102 6.56 -31.08 -23.93
C CYS A 102 5.24 -31.59 -24.54
N GLU A 103 4.45 -32.38 -23.81
CA GLU A 103 3.15 -32.85 -24.28
C GLU A 103 2.15 -31.70 -24.43
N ILE A 104 2.13 -30.77 -23.47
CA ILE A 104 1.35 -29.52 -23.58
C ILE A 104 1.76 -28.76 -24.85
N PHE A 105 3.07 -28.61 -25.11
CA PHE A 105 3.56 -27.92 -26.30
C PHE A 105 3.12 -28.61 -27.60
N ARG A 106 3.11 -29.95 -27.65
CA ARG A 106 2.58 -30.71 -28.80
C ARG A 106 1.10 -30.46 -29.02
N HIS A 107 0.28 -30.46 -27.97
CA HIS A 107 -1.13 -30.15 -28.09
C HIS A 107 -1.37 -28.72 -28.58
N CYS A 108 -0.57 -27.76 -28.10
CA CYS A 108 -0.63 -26.38 -28.58
C CYS A 108 -0.31 -26.29 -30.08
N LEU A 109 0.71 -27.01 -30.57
CA LEU A 109 1.03 -27.08 -31.99
C LEU A 109 -0.08 -27.73 -32.81
N PHE A 110 -0.61 -28.86 -32.35
CA PHE A 110 -1.69 -29.58 -33.04
C PHE A 110 -2.93 -28.69 -33.23
N ASN A 111 -3.30 -27.91 -32.22
CA ASN A 111 -4.46 -27.02 -32.31
C ASN A 111 -4.27 -25.89 -33.34
N VAL A 112 -3.04 -25.38 -33.48
CA VAL A 112 -2.69 -24.41 -34.53
C VAL A 112 -2.80 -25.06 -35.92
N THR A 113 -2.20 -26.23 -36.11
CA THR A 113 -2.15 -26.89 -37.42
C THR A 113 -3.51 -27.42 -37.88
N SER A 114 -4.37 -27.82 -36.95
CA SER A 114 -5.69 -28.38 -37.24
C SER A 114 -6.78 -27.32 -37.43
N GLY A 115 -6.43 -26.02 -37.36
CA GLY A 115 -7.37 -24.91 -37.52
C GLY A 115 -8.43 -24.82 -36.41
N HIS A 116 -8.21 -25.51 -35.28
CA HIS A 116 -9.12 -25.54 -34.15
C HIS A 116 -8.92 -24.38 -33.17
N SER A 117 -7.90 -23.54 -33.40
CA SER A 117 -7.58 -22.43 -32.53
C SER A 117 -7.95 -21.07 -33.12
N SER A 118 -8.71 -20.29 -32.35
CA SER A 118 -8.95 -18.86 -32.58
C SER A 118 -7.88 -18.00 -31.91
N PHE A 119 -6.58 -18.29 -32.13
CA PHE A 119 -5.53 -17.42 -31.60
C PHE A 119 -5.57 -16.07 -32.31
N HIS A 120 -5.60 -14.98 -31.54
CA HIS A 120 -5.42 -13.64 -32.09
C HIS A 120 -4.00 -13.48 -32.63
N ARG A 121 -3.83 -12.55 -33.57
CA ARG A 121 -2.57 -12.28 -34.27
C ARG A 121 -1.50 -11.82 -33.26
N GLY A 122 -0.64 -12.74 -32.82
CA GLY A 122 0.41 -12.53 -31.81
C GLY A 122 0.39 -13.54 -30.65
N ASP A 123 -0.73 -14.24 -30.44
CA ASP A 123 -0.93 -15.15 -29.30
C ASP A 123 -0.74 -16.64 -29.66
N SER A 124 -0.03 -16.93 -30.76
CA SER A 124 0.25 -18.30 -31.17
C SER A 124 1.58 -18.80 -30.57
N PRO A 125 1.70 -20.11 -30.32
CA PRO A 125 3.01 -20.75 -30.14
C PRO A 125 3.96 -20.40 -31.31
N PRO A 126 5.27 -20.23 -31.06
CA PRO A 126 5.97 -20.40 -29.78
C PRO A 126 5.83 -19.23 -28.78
N TRP A 127 5.33 -18.07 -29.22
CA TRP A 127 5.46 -16.80 -28.48
C TRP A 127 4.78 -16.79 -27.12
N THR A 128 3.59 -17.38 -27.02
CA THR A 128 2.85 -17.50 -25.76
C THR A 128 3.48 -18.49 -24.80
N LEU A 129 4.09 -19.56 -25.29
CA LEU A 129 4.72 -20.57 -24.43
C LEU A 129 6.02 -20.05 -23.81
N ILE A 130 6.81 -19.29 -24.58
CA ILE A 130 8.05 -18.70 -24.08
C ILE A 130 7.82 -17.52 -23.12
N SER A 131 6.62 -16.97 -23.02
CA SER A 131 6.32 -15.84 -22.12
C SER A 131 5.86 -16.26 -20.72
N VAL A 132 5.45 -17.53 -20.52
CA VAL A 132 4.89 -18.03 -19.26
C VAL A 132 5.88 -17.95 -18.09
N CYS A 133 7.02 -18.62 -18.19
CA CYS A 133 8.07 -18.59 -17.16
C CYS A 133 9.44 -18.96 -17.73
N ARG A 134 10.50 -18.84 -16.93
CA ARG A 134 11.87 -19.19 -17.35
C ARG A 134 12.01 -20.66 -17.76
N THR A 135 11.40 -21.57 -17.01
CA THR A 135 11.44 -23.01 -17.30
C THR A 135 10.75 -23.34 -18.62
N TRP A 136 9.56 -22.79 -18.87
CA TRP A 136 8.84 -22.99 -20.13
C TRP A 136 9.63 -22.44 -21.31
N ARG A 137 10.21 -21.25 -21.17
CA ARG A 137 11.09 -20.67 -22.19
C ARG A 137 12.28 -21.58 -22.49
N GLN A 138 12.96 -22.10 -21.48
CA GLN A 138 14.11 -22.98 -21.66
C GLN A 138 13.72 -24.24 -22.43
N ILE A 139 12.65 -24.92 -22.00
CA ILE A 139 12.18 -26.17 -22.64
C ILE A 139 11.67 -25.88 -24.06
N ALA A 140 10.91 -24.79 -24.25
CA ALA A 140 10.38 -24.41 -25.56
C ALA A 140 11.51 -24.12 -26.55
N LEU A 141 12.58 -23.43 -26.12
CA LEU A 141 13.77 -23.19 -26.95
C LEU A 141 14.52 -24.48 -27.30
N SER A 142 14.52 -25.48 -26.41
CA SER A 142 15.10 -26.80 -26.66
C SER A 142 14.14 -27.78 -27.35
N PHE A 143 12.94 -27.36 -27.76
CA PHE A 143 11.93 -28.20 -28.41
C PHE A 143 11.77 -27.81 -29.89
N PRO A 144 12.54 -28.41 -30.83
CA PRO A 144 12.63 -27.93 -32.22
C PRO A 144 11.31 -27.95 -32.99
N GLN A 145 10.41 -28.87 -32.64
CA GLN A 145 9.08 -28.98 -33.25
C GLN A 145 8.26 -27.70 -33.09
N LEU A 146 8.49 -26.92 -32.03
CA LEU A 146 7.82 -25.65 -31.78
C LEU A 146 8.20 -24.56 -32.77
N TRP A 147 9.40 -24.65 -33.33
CA TRP A 147 10.00 -23.65 -34.22
C TRP A 147 9.92 -24.05 -35.69
N ALA A 148 9.40 -25.24 -35.99
CA ALA A 148 9.25 -25.72 -37.36
C ALA A 148 8.18 -24.93 -38.16
N GLN A 149 7.22 -24.30 -37.47
CA GLN A 149 6.12 -23.56 -38.09
C GLN A 149 5.87 -22.23 -37.36
N VAL A 150 6.76 -21.27 -37.57
CA VAL A 150 6.62 -19.91 -37.01
C VAL A 150 5.92 -19.02 -38.03
N HIS A 151 4.76 -18.50 -37.63
CA HIS A 151 4.02 -17.52 -38.42
C HIS A 151 4.45 -16.12 -38.01
N PHE A 152 5.09 -15.39 -38.93
CA PHE A 152 5.40 -13.98 -38.73
C PHE A 152 4.23 -13.13 -39.17
N ASN A 153 3.90 -12.17 -38.33
CA ASN A 153 2.94 -11.13 -38.67
C ASN A 153 3.70 -10.00 -39.37
N ILE A 154 3.75 -10.01 -40.70
CA ILE A 154 4.28 -8.91 -41.53
C ILE A 154 3.09 -8.15 -42.12
#